data_AF-A0AAP3FXY5-F1
#
_entry.id   AF-A0AAP3FXY5-F1
#
_cell.length_a   1.000
_cell.length_b   1.000
_cell.length_c   1.000
_cell.angle_alpha   90.00
_cell.angle_beta   90.00
_cell.angle_gamma   90.00
#
_symmetry.space_group_name_H-M   'P 1'
#
loop_
_entity.id
_entity.type
_entity.pdbx_description
1 polymer ?
#
loop_
_entity_poly.entity_id
_entity_poly.type
_entity_poly.pdbx_seq_one_letter_code
_entity_poly.pdbx_strand_id
1 'polypeptide(L)'
;MTTGLRTAFCVIVSVLFLASCSSRPDGLHVILFSNLQAGVQEKIKEAAGQGTGKVDIFPALPEKLLTEVTAHEGDVFIVPEDLFAAYDDPENFQPLDELPVEKTSPYTAVNQKTGEKTVYAVRIEKGEKQLNGYSFRLNRNMAAFIPVYSEKTEEALQLISQLTEVR
;
A
#
# COMPACT_ATOMS: atom_id res chain seq x y z
N MET A 1 11.91 34.96 45.92
CA MET A 1 12.10 34.80 44.45
C MET A 1 11.94 33.32 44.10
N THR A 2 10.71 32.80 43.99
CA THR A 2 10.45 31.35 43.80
C THR A 2 9.21 31.10 42.92
N THR A 3 8.90 32.01 42.01
CA THR A 3 7.71 31.91 41.13
C THR A 3 8.04 31.56 39.69
N GLY A 4 9.31 31.63 39.26
CA GLY A 4 9.71 31.35 37.87
C GLY A 4 9.95 29.88 37.53
N LEU A 5 10.19 29.02 38.53
CA LEU A 5 10.61 27.63 38.28
C LEU A 5 9.41 26.70 37.99
N ARG A 6 8.21 27.03 38.47
CA ARG A 6 7.00 26.23 38.28
C ARG A 6 6.34 26.42 36.91
N THR A 7 6.40 27.62 36.35
CA THR A 7 5.86 27.92 35.02
C THR A 7 6.73 27.35 33.90
N ALA A 8 8.06 27.31 34.07
CA ALA A 8 8.96 26.72 33.09
C ALA A 8 8.76 25.20 32.92
N PHE A 9 8.40 24.48 33.99
CA PHE A 9 8.21 23.03 33.95
C PHE A 9 6.93 22.62 33.19
N CYS A 10 5.84 23.39 33.29
CA CYS A 10 4.61 23.12 32.55
C CYS A 10 4.74 23.35 31.03
N VAL A 11 5.58 24.29 30.61
CA VAL A 11 5.79 24.56 29.17
C VAL A 11 6.61 23.44 28.52
N ILE A 12 7.61 22.89 29.23
CA ILE A 12 8.47 21.81 28.71
C ILE A 12 7.69 20.49 28.56
N VAL A 13 6.77 20.19 29.48
CA VAL A 13 5.93 18.97 29.39
C VAL A 13 4.93 19.06 28.23
N SER A 14 4.47 20.26 27.88
CA SER A 14 3.50 20.47 26.78
C SER A 14 4.11 20.30 25.38
N VAL A 15 5.42 20.57 25.22
CA VAL A 15 6.13 20.45 23.93
C VAL A 15 6.50 19.00 23.61
N LEU A 16 6.52 18.10 24.60
CA LEU A 16 6.82 16.68 24.40
C LEU A 16 5.65 15.85 23.84
N PHE A 17 4.44 16.41 23.73
CA PHE A 17 3.23 15.70 23.28
C PHE A 17 2.82 15.97 21.82
N LEU A 18 3.56 16.77 21.05
CA LEU A 18 3.16 17.14 19.68
C LEU A 18 4.09 16.65 18.56
N ALA A 19 5.19 16.00 18.88
CA ALA A 19 5.87 15.16 17.90
C ALA A 19 5.18 13.78 17.88
N SER A 20 3.92 13.74 17.44
CA SER A 20 3.39 12.52 16.82
C SER A 20 4.18 12.34 15.54
N CYS A 21 5.38 11.77 15.69
CA CYS A 21 6.25 11.39 14.59
C CYS A 21 5.48 10.28 13.87
N SER A 22 4.69 10.65 12.86
CA SER A 22 4.14 9.65 11.96
C SER A 22 5.35 8.93 11.38
N SER A 23 5.50 7.65 11.69
CA SER A 23 6.55 6.77 11.15
C SER A 23 6.38 6.51 9.65
N ARG A 24 5.44 7.21 9.00
CA ARG A 24 5.18 7.11 7.58
C ARG A 24 6.39 7.63 6.82
N PRO A 25 6.97 6.82 5.92
CA PRO A 25 8.09 7.24 5.10
C PRO A 25 7.69 8.41 4.20
N ASP A 26 8.66 9.28 3.88
CA ASP A 26 8.43 10.42 2.98
C ASP A 26 7.99 9.96 1.58
N GLY A 27 8.44 8.78 1.11
CA GLY A 27 7.99 8.18 -0.15
C GLY A 27 6.90 7.11 -0.01
N LEU A 28 6.43 6.57 -1.13
CA LEU A 28 5.36 5.57 -1.19
C LEU A 28 5.69 4.33 -0.33
N HIS A 29 4.80 3.94 0.58
CA HIS A 29 4.96 2.72 1.36
C HIS A 29 4.15 1.57 0.73
N VAL A 30 4.85 0.58 0.19
CA VAL A 30 4.22 -0.60 -0.40
C VAL A 30 4.31 -1.77 0.57
N ILE A 31 3.19 -2.44 0.80
CA ILE A 31 3.15 -3.67 1.58
C ILE A 31 2.81 -4.84 0.66
N LEU A 32 3.76 -5.74 0.49
CA LEU A 32 3.62 -6.95 -0.33
C LEU A 32 3.43 -8.17 0.56
N PHE A 33 2.33 -8.89 0.39
CA PHE A 33 2.10 -10.17 1.04
C PHE A 33 2.53 -11.30 0.12
N SER A 34 3.65 -11.95 0.41
CA SER A 34 4.18 -12.99 -0.47
C SER A 34 5.08 -13.98 0.23
N ASN A 35 5.04 -15.22 -0.25
CA ASN A 35 5.92 -16.30 0.20
C ASN A 35 7.14 -16.45 -0.73
N LEU A 36 7.65 -15.33 -1.26
CA LEU A 36 8.88 -15.30 -2.06
C LEU A 36 10.08 -15.69 -1.20
N GLN A 37 11.12 -16.25 -1.84
CA GLN A 37 12.36 -16.57 -1.13
C GLN A 37 13.03 -15.29 -0.61
N ALA A 38 13.66 -15.35 0.58
CA ALA A 38 14.28 -14.19 1.22
C ALA A 38 15.23 -13.41 0.29
N GLY A 39 16.06 -14.11 -0.50
CA GLY A 39 16.97 -13.46 -1.45
C GLY A 39 16.27 -12.72 -2.60
N VAL A 40 15.04 -13.10 -2.95
CA VAL A 40 14.22 -12.35 -3.92
C VAL A 40 13.56 -11.15 -3.25
N GLN A 41 13.10 -11.32 -2.00
CA GLN A 41 12.50 -10.24 -1.21
C GLN A 41 13.46 -9.07 -1.05
N GLU A 42 14.72 -9.33 -0.65
CA GLU A 42 15.71 -8.26 -0.47
C GLU A 42 16.00 -7.52 -1.77
N LYS A 43 16.10 -8.22 -2.91
CA LYS A 43 16.28 -7.57 -4.22
C LYS A 43 15.10 -6.72 -4.65
N ILE A 44 13.86 -7.13 -4.31
CA ILE A 44 12.67 -6.30 -4.55
C ILE A 44 12.73 -5.03 -3.71
N LYS A 45 13.09 -5.15 -2.42
CA LYS A 45 13.24 -4.00 -1.53
C LYS A 45 14.33 -3.04 -2.01
N GLU A 46 15.48 -3.56 -2.42
CA GLU A 46 16.58 -2.78 -3.01
C GLU A 46 16.13 -2.07 -4.28
N ALA A 47 15.48 -2.77 -5.21
CA ALA A 47 14.99 -2.20 -6.45
C ALA A 47 13.95 -1.09 -6.21
N ALA A 48 13.05 -1.28 -5.25
CA ALA A 48 12.04 -0.29 -4.90
C ALA A 48 12.63 0.92 -4.16
N GLY A 49 13.60 0.71 -3.27
CA GLY A 49 14.26 1.77 -2.50
C GLY A 49 15.06 2.76 -3.34
N GLN A 50 15.35 2.46 -4.60
CA GLN A 50 15.95 3.41 -5.54
C GLN A 50 15.03 4.59 -5.90
N GLY A 51 13.72 4.49 -5.61
CA GLY A 51 12.71 5.50 -5.96
C GLY A 51 12.03 6.17 -4.76
N THR A 52 12.75 6.42 -3.66
CA THR A 52 12.28 7.05 -2.39
C THR A 52 11.19 6.31 -1.60
N GLY A 53 10.57 5.27 -2.15
CA GLY A 53 9.57 4.44 -1.47
C GLY A 53 10.15 3.40 -0.50
N LYS A 54 9.32 2.94 0.43
CA LYS A 54 9.59 1.83 1.36
C LYS A 54 8.80 0.61 0.91
N VAL A 55 9.40 -0.57 0.94
CA VAL A 55 8.69 -1.83 0.71
C VAL A 55 8.84 -2.75 1.91
N ASP A 56 7.73 -3.09 2.53
CA ASP A 56 7.67 -4.18 3.50
C ASP A 56 7.09 -5.42 2.83
N ILE A 57 7.71 -6.57 3.11
CA ILE A 57 7.27 -7.87 2.58
C ILE A 57 6.93 -8.75 3.76
N PHE A 58 5.67 -9.21 3.80
CA PHE A 58 5.16 -10.06 4.87
C PHE A 58 4.72 -11.42 4.31
N PRO A 59 4.72 -12.48 5.14
CA PRO A 59 4.07 -13.72 4.76
C PRO A 59 2.60 -13.49 4.48
N ALA A 60 2.04 -14.23 3.51
CA ALA A 60 0.64 -14.13 3.12
C ALA A 60 -0.30 -14.75 4.17
N LEU A 61 -0.54 -14.02 5.27
CA LEU A 61 -1.39 -14.41 6.39
C LEU A 61 -2.52 -13.38 6.59
N PRO A 62 -3.80 -13.80 6.71
CA PRO A 62 -4.94 -12.90 6.94
C PRO A 62 -4.75 -11.99 8.15
N GLU A 63 -4.28 -12.53 9.27
CA GLU A 63 -4.12 -11.78 10.51
C GLU A 63 -3.12 -10.63 10.35
N LYS A 64 -2.06 -10.86 9.55
CA LYS A 64 -1.06 -9.83 9.27
C LYS A 64 -1.64 -8.75 8.36
N LEU A 65 -2.43 -9.11 7.35
CA LEU A 65 -3.12 -8.13 6.51
C LEU A 65 -4.06 -7.24 7.33
N LEU A 66 -4.88 -7.83 8.21
CA LEU A 66 -5.73 -7.06 9.11
C LEU A 66 -4.92 -6.07 9.94
N THR A 67 -3.80 -6.54 10.49
CA THR A 67 -2.95 -5.75 11.39
C THR A 67 -2.42 -4.51 10.68
N GLU A 68 -1.87 -4.68 9.47
CA GLU A 68 -1.29 -3.55 8.73
C GLU A 68 -2.36 -2.55 8.26
N VAL A 69 -3.49 -3.04 7.74
CA VAL A 69 -4.60 -2.17 7.30
C VAL A 69 -5.17 -1.38 8.48
N THR A 70 -5.39 -2.04 9.63
CA THR A 70 -5.92 -1.38 10.84
C THR A 70 -4.94 -0.39 11.44
N ALA A 71 -3.64 -0.66 11.31
CA ALA A 71 -2.60 0.28 11.73
C ALA A 71 -2.49 1.51 10.81
N HIS A 72 -3.25 1.53 9.70
CA HIS A 72 -3.12 2.52 8.63
C HIS A 72 -1.68 2.65 8.10
N GLU A 73 -0.98 1.51 8.06
CA GLU A 73 0.33 1.35 7.45
C GLU A 73 0.16 1.07 5.95
N GLY A 74 1.12 1.48 5.14
CA GLY A 74 1.08 1.23 3.69
C GLY A 74 0.14 2.15 2.92
N ASP A 75 0.62 2.61 1.78
CA ASP A 75 -0.14 3.33 0.76
C ASP A 75 -0.68 2.39 -0.32
N VAL A 76 0.05 1.30 -0.60
CA VAL A 76 -0.34 0.28 -1.58
C VAL A 76 -0.19 -1.09 -0.96
N PHE A 77 -1.23 -1.90 -1.10
CA PHE A 77 -1.21 -3.30 -0.71
C PHE A 77 -1.22 -4.17 -1.95
N ILE A 78 -0.29 -5.13 -2.00
CA ILE A 78 -0.23 -6.16 -3.03
C ILE A 78 -0.34 -7.50 -2.32
N VAL A 79 -1.46 -8.19 -2.53
CA VAL A 79 -1.80 -9.41 -1.79
C VAL A 79 -2.21 -10.53 -2.73
N PRO A 80 -2.11 -11.81 -2.36
CA PRO A 80 -2.69 -12.89 -3.15
C PRO A 80 -4.20 -12.70 -3.33
N GLU A 81 -4.76 -13.05 -4.50
CA GLU A 81 -6.21 -12.85 -4.74
C GLU A 81 -7.10 -13.60 -3.72
N ASP A 82 -6.66 -14.77 -3.24
CA ASP A 82 -7.34 -15.54 -2.20
C ASP A 82 -7.33 -14.84 -0.84
N LEU A 83 -6.29 -14.05 -0.55
CA LEU A 83 -6.20 -13.23 0.65
C LEU A 83 -7.07 -11.98 0.53
N PHE A 84 -7.10 -11.36 -0.65
CA PHE A 84 -7.91 -10.17 -0.92
C PHE A 84 -9.41 -10.43 -0.77
N ALA A 85 -9.89 -11.60 -1.20
CA ALA A 85 -11.31 -11.94 -1.15
C ALA A 85 -11.93 -11.85 0.26
N ALA A 86 -11.13 -12.02 1.32
CA ALA A 86 -11.59 -11.86 2.70
C ALA A 86 -11.72 -10.38 3.15
N TYR A 87 -11.16 -9.45 2.38
CA TYR A 87 -11.11 -8.01 2.63
C TYR A 87 -11.78 -7.20 1.51
N ASP A 88 -12.49 -7.87 0.61
CA ASP A 88 -13.09 -7.28 -0.59
C ASP A 88 -14.29 -6.38 -0.23
N ASP A 89 -13.98 -5.18 0.25
CA ASP A 89 -14.93 -4.14 0.64
C ASP A 89 -14.57 -2.82 -0.06
N PRO A 90 -15.25 -2.50 -1.18
CA PRO A 90 -14.96 -1.33 -2.00
C PRO A 90 -14.96 0.01 -1.25
N GLU A 91 -15.71 0.12 -0.15
CA GLU A 91 -15.80 1.36 0.63
C GLU A 91 -14.49 1.70 1.36
N ASN A 92 -13.61 0.72 1.53
CA ASN A 92 -12.32 0.90 2.20
C ASN A 92 -11.16 1.23 1.23
N PHE A 93 -11.44 1.41 -0.07
CA PHE A 93 -10.43 1.57 -1.10
C PHE A 93 -10.61 2.84 -1.92
N GLN A 94 -9.50 3.39 -2.41
CA GLN A 94 -9.53 4.47 -3.39
C GLN A 94 -9.96 3.95 -4.76
N PRO A 95 -10.70 4.75 -5.55
CA PRO A 95 -10.99 4.43 -6.94
C PRO A 95 -9.71 4.43 -7.77
N LEU A 96 -9.62 3.50 -8.72
CA LEU A 96 -8.50 3.30 -9.63
C LEU A 96 -8.89 3.62 -11.09
N ASP A 97 -9.95 4.40 -11.28
CA ASP A 97 -10.54 4.70 -12.59
C ASP A 97 -9.61 5.50 -13.51
N GLU A 98 -8.57 6.12 -12.94
CA GLU A 98 -7.51 6.83 -13.67
C GLU A 98 -6.46 5.89 -14.30
N LEU A 99 -6.45 4.60 -13.94
CA LEU A 99 -5.58 3.63 -14.60
C LEU A 99 -6.12 3.34 -16.01
N PRO A 100 -5.25 3.30 -17.04
CA PRO A 100 -5.62 2.76 -18.35
C PRO A 100 -5.79 1.24 -18.22
N VAL A 101 -6.93 0.80 -17.68
CA VAL A 101 -7.23 -0.63 -17.48
C VAL A 101 -7.69 -1.22 -18.81
N GLU A 102 -6.77 -1.36 -19.77
CA GLU A 102 -6.93 -2.25 -20.91
C GLU A 102 -6.74 -3.71 -20.45
N LYS A 103 -7.70 -4.19 -19.66
CA LYS A 103 -8.04 -5.59 -19.34
C LYS A 103 -8.81 -5.57 -18.03
N THR A 104 -10.14 -5.65 -18.15
CA THR A 104 -11.12 -5.93 -17.10
C THR A 104 -10.52 -6.31 -15.75
N SER A 105 -10.32 -5.31 -14.87
CA SER A 105 -10.16 -5.64 -13.46
C SER A 105 -11.40 -6.43 -13.00
N PRO A 106 -11.24 -7.57 -12.32
CA PRO A 106 -12.38 -8.30 -11.78
C PRO A 106 -13.02 -7.57 -10.57
N TYR A 107 -12.35 -6.54 -10.04
CA TYR A 107 -12.73 -5.86 -8.81
C TYR A 107 -13.38 -4.52 -9.12
N THR A 108 -14.71 -4.55 -9.25
CA THR A 108 -15.48 -3.38 -9.64
C THR A 108 -16.77 -3.26 -8.83
N ALA A 109 -17.02 -2.08 -8.29
CA ALA A 109 -18.25 -1.75 -7.60
C ALA A 109 -19.18 -0.98 -8.53
N VAL A 110 -20.48 -1.18 -8.39
CA VAL A 110 -21.49 -0.41 -9.12
C VAL A 110 -22.24 0.46 -8.13
N ASN A 111 -22.22 1.77 -8.34
CA ASN A 111 -23.02 2.70 -7.56
C ASN A 111 -24.50 2.49 -7.90
N GLN A 112 -25.30 2.02 -6.94
CA GLN A 112 -26.71 1.69 -7.17
C GLN A 112 -27.57 2.90 -7.54
N LYS A 113 -27.14 4.13 -7.20
CA LYS A 113 -27.88 5.36 -7.49
C LYS A 113 -27.56 5.92 -8.88
N THR A 114 -26.29 5.88 -9.28
CA THR A 114 -25.82 6.49 -10.55
C THR A 114 -25.61 5.48 -11.66
N GLY A 115 -25.49 4.19 -11.34
CA GLY A 115 -25.11 3.13 -12.28
C GLY A 115 -23.63 3.14 -12.67
N GLU A 116 -22.84 4.05 -12.09
CA GLU A 116 -21.42 4.19 -12.38
C GLU A 116 -20.62 3.00 -11.85
N LYS A 117 -19.66 2.54 -12.64
CA LYS A 117 -18.81 1.39 -12.33
C LYS A 117 -17.42 1.90 -12.00
N THR A 118 -16.95 1.60 -10.80
CA THR A 118 -15.65 2.03 -10.29
C THR A 118 -14.76 0.82 -10.06
N VAL A 119 -13.53 0.87 -10.55
CA VAL A 119 -12.48 -0.09 -10.24
C VAL A 119 -11.85 0.28 -8.91
N TYR A 120 -11.72 -0.64 -7.97
CA TYR A 120 -11.15 -0.36 -6.63
C TYR A 120 -9.93 -1.22 -6.28
N ALA A 121 -9.67 -2.25 -7.08
CA ALA A 121 -8.45 -3.04 -7.04
C ALA A 121 -8.10 -3.50 -8.45
N VAL A 122 -6.86 -3.91 -8.71
CA VAL A 122 -6.43 -4.45 -10.00
C VAL A 122 -5.71 -5.77 -9.80
N ARG A 123 -5.97 -6.72 -10.70
CA ARG A 123 -5.23 -7.98 -10.76
C ARG A 123 -3.85 -7.75 -11.39
N ILE A 124 -2.79 -8.10 -10.65
CA ILE A 124 -1.45 -8.31 -11.18
C ILE A 124 -1.32 -9.78 -11.53
N GLU A 125 -1.22 -10.09 -12.83
CA GLU A 125 -1.10 -11.48 -13.28
C GLU A 125 0.22 -12.12 -12.84
N LYS A 126 0.17 -13.43 -12.52
CA LYS A 126 1.37 -14.23 -12.31
C LYS A 126 2.29 -14.20 -13.55
N GLY A 127 3.57 -14.46 -13.34
CA GLY A 127 4.57 -14.44 -14.41
C GLY A 127 5.69 -13.45 -14.11
N GLU A 128 6.43 -13.08 -15.14
CA GLU A 128 7.53 -12.13 -15.01
C GLU A 128 7.00 -10.72 -14.76
N LYS A 129 7.72 -9.99 -13.92
CA LYS A 129 7.45 -8.62 -13.50
C LYS A 129 8.76 -7.87 -13.45
N GLN A 130 8.70 -6.58 -13.78
CA GLN A 130 9.85 -5.70 -13.75
C GLN A 130 9.58 -4.53 -12.80
N LEU A 131 10.55 -4.23 -11.96
CA LEU A 131 10.52 -3.08 -11.07
C LEU A 131 11.90 -2.42 -11.10
N ASN A 132 11.98 -1.17 -11.55
CA ASN A 132 13.23 -0.39 -11.64
C ASN A 132 14.40 -1.18 -12.25
N GLY A 133 14.14 -1.91 -13.34
CA GLY A 133 15.14 -2.72 -14.06
C GLY A 133 15.40 -4.11 -13.45
N TYR A 134 14.94 -4.39 -12.23
CA TYR A 134 14.99 -5.72 -11.64
C TYR A 134 13.83 -6.60 -12.10
N SER A 135 14.11 -7.82 -12.55
CA SER A 135 13.10 -8.78 -12.98
C SER A 135 12.87 -9.86 -11.92
N PHE A 136 11.61 -10.15 -11.62
CA PHE A 136 11.21 -11.20 -10.70
C PHE A 136 9.96 -11.92 -11.21
N ARG A 137 9.68 -13.11 -10.67
CA ARG A 137 8.54 -13.92 -11.08
C ARG A 137 7.54 -14.08 -9.95
N LEU A 138 6.30 -13.67 -10.20
CA LEU A 138 5.15 -14.00 -9.37
C LEU A 138 4.66 -15.42 -9.70
N ASN A 139 4.48 -16.25 -8.67
CA ASN A 139 4.01 -17.63 -8.82
C ASN A 139 2.47 -17.76 -8.83
N ARG A 140 1.77 -16.69 -8.46
CA ARG A 140 0.31 -16.60 -8.40
C ARG A 140 -0.12 -15.19 -8.76
N ASN A 141 -1.39 -15.03 -9.11
CA ASN A 141 -1.96 -13.71 -9.32
C ASN A 141 -2.08 -12.99 -7.98
N MET A 142 -1.94 -11.68 -8.03
CA MET A 142 -2.07 -10.78 -6.89
C MET A 142 -3.18 -9.78 -7.16
N ALA A 143 -3.80 -9.26 -6.12
CA ALA A 143 -4.62 -8.05 -6.16
C ALA A 143 -3.80 -6.89 -5.61
N ALA A 144 -3.82 -5.76 -6.30
CA ALA A 144 -3.29 -4.50 -5.83
C ALA A 144 -4.43 -3.53 -5.53
N PHE A 145 -4.40 -2.89 -4.36
CA PHE A 145 -5.38 -1.90 -3.96
C PHE A 145 -4.72 -0.78 -3.15
N ILE A 146 -5.40 0.37 -3.13
CA ILE A 146 -5.00 1.57 -2.40
C ILE A 146 -6.04 1.78 -1.30
N PRO A 147 -5.69 1.74 0.00
CA PRO A 147 -6.64 2.00 1.08
C PRO A 147 -7.16 3.44 1.03
N VAL A 148 -8.41 3.64 1.46
CA VAL A 148 -9.07 4.95 1.50
C VAL A 148 -8.33 5.99 2.35
N TYR A 149 -7.50 5.55 3.31
CA TYR A 149 -6.69 6.45 4.14
C TYR A 149 -5.36 6.88 3.50
N SER A 150 -4.96 6.32 2.35
CA SER A 150 -3.71 6.73 1.70
C SER A 150 -3.84 8.12 1.10
N GLU A 151 -2.81 8.93 1.29
CA GLU A 151 -2.69 10.28 0.72
C GLU A 151 -1.84 10.30 -0.56
N LYS A 152 -1.28 9.15 -0.97
CA LYS A 152 -0.30 9.01 -2.06
C LYS A 152 -0.88 8.31 -3.29
N THR A 153 -2.16 8.56 -3.58
CA THR A 153 -2.92 7.87 -4.63
C THR A 153 -2.26 7.97 -6.01
N GLU A 154 -1.76 9.14 -6.42
CA GLU A 154 -1.13 9.32 -7.74
C GLU A 154 0.13 8.43 -7.91
N GLU A 155 1.00 8.43 -6.90
CA GLU A 155 2.24 7.64 -6.89
C GLU A 155 1.93 6.14 -6.83
N ALA A 156 0.91 5.77 -6.06
CA ALA A 156 0.39 4.42 -5.97
C ALA A 156 -0.16 3.92 -7.33
N LEU A 157 -0.94 4.75 -8.03
CA LEU A 157 -1.47 4.42 -9.36
C LEU A 157 -0.34 4.20 -10.37
N GLN A 158 0.70 5.04 -10.34
CA GLN A 158 1.87 4.86 -11.22
C GLN A 158 2.56 3.51 -10.97
N LEU A 159 2.75 3.12 -9.70
CA LEU A 159 3.31 1.82 -9.36
C LEU A 159 2.43 0.67 -9.86
N ILE A 160 1.11 0.73 -9.60
CA ILE A 160 0.18 -0.32 -10.04
C ILE A 160 0.22 -0.45 -11.57
N SER A 161 0.21 0.66 -12.30
CA SER A 161 0.32 0.67 -13.76
C SER A 161 1.57 -0.06 -14.25
N GLN A 162 2.74 0.21 -13.65
CA GLN A 162 4.00 -0.45 -14.02
C GLN A 162 3.95 -1.97 -13.81
N LEU A 163 3.28 -2.43 -12.75
CA LEU A 163 3.20 -3.85 -12.42
C LEU A 163 2.15 -4.61 -13.25
N THR A 164 1.16 -3.90 -13.80
CA THR A 164 0.09 -4.48 -14.63
C THR A 164 0.43 -4.49 -16.12
N GLU A 165 1.45 -3.75 -16.54
CA GLU A 165 2.01 -3.88 -17.89
C GLU A 165 2.47 -5.33 -18.15
N VAL A 166 1.84 -5.97 -19.13
CA VAL A 166 2.27 -7.28 -19.62
C VAL A 166 3.40 -7.04 -20.62
N ARG A 167 4.61 -7.48 -20.29
CA ARG A 167 5.71 -7.62 -21.25
C ARG A 167 5.90 -9.07 -21.63
#